data_AF-A0AAD3SVY5-F1
#
_entry.id   AF-A0AAD3SVY5-F1
#
_cell.length_a   1.000
_cell.length_b   1.000
_cell.length_c   1.000
_cell.angle_alpha   90.00
_cell.angle_beta   90.00
_cell.angle_gamma   90.00
#
_symmetry.space_group_name_H-M   'P 1'
#
loop_
_entity.id
_entity.type
_entity.pdbx_description
1 polymer ?
#
loop_
_entity_poly.entity_id
_entity_poly.type
_entity_poly.pdbx_seq_one_letter_code
_entity_poly.pdbx_strand_id
1 'polypeptide(L)'
;MGGVNINDGHVINKSIHRFINSQSTILKRYMADIERSWPVLIVCGRVLPLFLLVIWLLMIRHFVIEMPWITIIPFNILVISVTMFFYSKARWIGNDTVSPIIGEHDPYIHVSGRELNHLRATTILMIVVISILASIAMVWHILIATSVLKVAAKAIGEV
;
A
#
# COMPACT_ATOMS: atom_id res chain seq x y z
N MET A 1 92.24 -15.45 29.53
CA MET A 1 91.48 -16.47 28.77
C MET A 1 90.37 -16.98 29.66
N GLY A 2 89.13 -16.58 29.40
CA GLY A 2 87.97 -16.97 30.20
C GLY A 2 86.70 -16.68 29.40
N GLY A 3 86.51 -17.43 28.31
CA GLY A 3 85.33 -17.33 27.47
C GLY A 3 84.15 -18.00 28.17
N VAL A 4 83.22 -17.19 28.66
CA VAL A 4 81.92 -17.65 29.15
C VAL A 4 81.04 -17.88 27.92
N ASN A 5 80.72 -19.15 27.66
CA ASN A 5 79.78 -19.57 26.62
C ASN A 5 78.37 -19.45 27.20
N ILE A 6 77.69 -18.36 26.88
CA ILE A 6 76.31 -18.13 27.31
C ILE A 6 75.42 -18.88 26.32
N ASN A 7 74.68 -19.86 26.84
CA ASN A 7 73.72 -20.66 26.11
C ASN A 7 72.46 -19.83 25.80
N ASP A 8 72.62 -18.80 24.95
CA ASP A 8 71.58 -17.82 24.61
C ASP A 8 70.37 -18.46 23.90
N GLY A 9 70.58 -19.56 23.18
CA GLY A 9 69.52 -20.25 22.42
C GLY A 9 68.40 -20.83 23.28
N HIS A 10 68.71 -21.33 24.48
CA HIS A 10 67.68 -21.92 25.36
C HIS A 10 66.79 -20.84 26.02
N VAL A 11 67.39 -19.69 26.38
CA VAL A 11 66.68 -18.57 26.99
C VAL A 11 65.78 -17.85 25.97
N ILE A 12 66.25 -17.74 24.73
CA ILE A 12 65.48 -17.15 23.61
C ILE A 12 64.31 -18.06 23.21
N ASN A 13 64.50 -19.38 23.12
CA ASN A 13 63.39 -20.28 22.78
C ASN A 13 62.30 -20.32 23.87
N LYS A 14 62.70 -20.28 25.15
CA LYS A 14 61.77 -20.26 26.29
C LYS A 14 60.98 -18.95 26.40
N SER A 15 61.57 -17.84 26.01
CA SER A 15 60.87 -16.54 25.96
C SER A 15 59.90 -16.48 24.77
N ILE A 16 60.27 -17.02 23.60
CA ILE A 16 59.38 -17.13 22.43
C ILE A 16 58.15 -18.02 22.73
N HIS A 17 58.36 -19.20 23.32
CA HIS A 17 57.25 -20.07 23.72
C HIS A 17 56.33 -19.43 24.78
N ARG A 18 56.87 -18.64 25.72
CA ARG A 18 56.05 -17.88 26.69
C ARG A 18 55.27 -16.75 26.03
N PHE A 19 55.89 -16.03 25.10
CA PHE A 19 55.26 -14.90 24.42
C PHE A 19 54.13 -15.37 23.49
N ILE A 20 54.34 -16.46 22.76
CA ILE A 20 53.30 -17.10 21.95
C ILE A 20 52.17 -17.61 22.83
N ASN A 21 52.49 -18.24 23.97
CA ASN A 21 51.47 -18.76 24.88
C ASN A 21 50.67 -17.62 25.56
N SER A 22 51.30 -16.49 25.89
CA SER A 22 50.61 -15.32 26.47
C SER A 22 49.74 -14.59 25.44
N GLN A 23 50.20 -14.45 24.20
CA GLN A 23 49.41 -13.87 23.11
C GLN A 23 48.23 -14.76 22.71
N SER A 24 48.43 -16.08 22.67
CA SER A 24 47.36 -17.04 22.36
C SER A 24 46.26 -17.10 23.42
N THR A 25 46.59 -16.85 24.69
CA THR A 25 45.59 -16.80 25.78
C THR A 25 44.74 -15.53 25.72
N ILE A 26 45.29 -14.42 25.26
CA ILE A 26 44.53 -13.18 25.01
C ILE A 26 43.62 -13.38 23.80
N LEU A 27 44.13 -13.96 22.71
CA LEU A 27 43.32 -14.28 21.51
C LEU A 27 42.18 -15.26 21.82
N LYS A 28 42.42 -16.29 22.64
CA LYS A 28 41.36 -17.21 23.08
C LYS A 28 40.23 -16.52 23.84
N ARG A 29 40.55 -15.52 24.68
CA ARG A 29 39.52 -14.72 25.39
C ARG A 29 38.73 -13.85 24.42
N TYR A 30 39.38 -13.19 23.47
CA TYR A 30 38.69 -12.40 22.44
C TYR A 30 37.77 -13.26 21.56
N MET A 31 38.22 -14.44 21.15
CA MET A 31 37.39 -15.34 20.34
C MET A 31 36.20 -15.89 21.12
N ALA A 32 36.38 -16.19 22.42
CA ALA A 32 35.27 -16.60 23.29
C ALA A 32 34.23 -15.48 23.48
N ASP A 33 34.66 -14.22 23.58
CA ASP A 33 33.76 -13.07 23.69
C ASP A 33 33.04 -12.76 22.36
N ILE A 34 33.72 -12.95 21.22
CA ILE A 34 33.12 -12.83 19.88
C ILE A 34 32.07 -13.91 19.65
N GLU A 35 32.36 -15.15 20.02
CA GLU A 35 31.44 -16.28 19.87
C GLU A 35 30.18 -16.09 20.73
N ARG A 36 30.34 -15.51 21.93
CA ARG A 36 29.21 -15.18 22.81
C ARG A 36 28.36 -14.02 22.31
N SER A 37 28.93 -13.09 21.54
CA SER A 37 28.23 -11.90 20.98
C SER A 37 27.63 -12.13 19.59
N TRP A 38 28.05 -13.18 18.89
CA TRP A 38 27.58 -13.54 17.54
C TRP A 38 26.04 -13.56 17.40
N PRO A 39 25.24 -14.11 18.34
CA PRO A 39 23.79 -14.12 18.20
C PRO A 39 23.21 -12.70 18.13
N VAL A 40 23.74 -11.77 18.92
CA VAL A 40 23.28 -10.37 18.95
C VAL A 40 23.64 -9.66 17.64
N LEU A 41 24.83 -9.91 17.09
CA LEU A 41 25.23 -9.36 15.80
C LEU A 41 24.39 -9.90 14.63
N ILE A 42 24.03 -11.18 14.64
CA ILE A 42 23.13 -11.74 13.62
C ILE A 42 21.72 -11.16 13.75
N VAL A 43 21.20 -11.04 14.97
CA VAL A 43 19.85 -10.51 15.20
C VAL A 43 19.77 -9.03 14.84
N CYS A 44 20.74 -8.21 15.28
CA CYS A 44 20.74 -6.77 15.03
C CYS A 44 21.13 -6.43 13.57
N GLY A 45 22.10 -7.15 13.00
CA GLY A 45 22.63 -6.87 11.66
C GLY A 45 21.83 -7.47 10.52
N ARG A 46 21.22 -8.64 10.71
CA ARG A 46 20.54 -9.37 9.62
C ARG A 46 19.04 -9.51 9.85
N VAL A 47 18.62 -9.99 11.02
CA VAL A 47 17.20 -10.32 11.25
C VAL A 47 16.35 -9.06 11.32
N LEU A 48 16.75 -8.08 12.14
CA LEU A 48 15.98 -6.86 12.36
C LEU A 48 15.76 -6.02 11.08
N PRO A 49 16.79 -5.70 10.27
CA PRO A 49 16.58 -4.93 9.04
C PRO A 49 15.80 -5.70 7.98
N LEU A 50 15.97 -7.03 7.88
CA LEU A 50 15.16 -7.84 6.97
C LEU A 50 13.68 -7.86 7.36
N PHE A 51 13.40 -7.96 8.65
CA PHE A 51 12.02 -7.98 9.15
C PHE A 51 11.30 -6.65 8.87
N LEU A 52 11.99 -5.53 9.10
CA LEU A 52 11.48 -4.20 8.78
C LEU A 52 11.22 -4.05 7.27
N LEU A 53 12.10 -4.57 6.42
CA LEU A 53 11.96 -4.48 4.97
C LEU A 53 10.77 -5.33 4.45
N VAL A 54 10.56 -6.51 5.02
CA VAL A 54 9.39 -7.35 4.72
C VAL A 54 8.10 -6.67 5.14
N ILE A 55 8.02 -6.16 6.37
CA ILE A 55 6.84 -5.42 6.86
C ILE A 55 6.56 -4.21 5.96
N TRP A 56 7.61 -3.48 5.58
CA TRP A 56 7.50 -2.31 4.71
C TRP A 56 6.90 -2.68 3.33
N LEU A 57 7.42 -3.73 2.69
CA LEU A 57 6.87 -4.23 1.42
C LEU A 57 5.42 -4.70 1.56
N LEU A 58 5.08 -5.34 2.68
CA LEU A 58 3.72 -5.78 2.98
C LEU A 58 2.76 -4.59 3.12
N MET A 59 3.20 -3.53 3.78
CA MET A 59 2.48 -2.24 3.88
C MET A 59 2.20 -1.64 2.50
N ILE A 60 3.22 -1.55 1.63
CA ILE A 60 3.04 -1.02 0.26
C ILE A 60 2.05 -1.88 -0.52
N ARG A 61 2.17 -3.20 -0.43
CA ARG A 61 1.29 -4.13 -1.16
C ARG A 61 -0.16 -3.99 -0.73
N HIS A 62 -0.42 -3.88 0.57
CA HIS A 62 -1.77 -3.68 1.08
C HIS A 62 -2.33 -2.33 0.63
N PHE A 63 -1.53 -1.26 0.71
CA PHE A 63 -1.94 0.08 0.29
C PHE A 63 -2.34 0.15 -1.20
N VAL A 64 -1.56 -0.49 -2.08
CA VAL A 64 -1.86 -0.54 -3.53
C VAL A 64 -3.13 -1.33 -3.84
N ILE A 65 -3.42 -2.38 -3.06
CA ILE A 65 -4.64 -3.18 -3.24
C ILE A 65 -5.88 -2.43 -2.72
N GLU A 66 -5.75 -1.66 -1.64
CA GLU A 66 -6.88 -0.96 -1.01
C GLU A 66 -7.22 0.39 -1.65
N MET A 67 -6.22 1.11 -2.19
CA MET A 67 -6.40 2.44 -2.81
C MET A 67 -7.54 2.53 -3.84
N PRO A 68 -7.78 1.54 -4.72
CA PRO A 68 -8.91 1.57 -5.64
C PRO A 68 -10.24 1.34 -4.92
N TRP A 69 -10.30 0.38 -4.00
CA TRP A 69 -11.53 0.02 -3.30
C TRP A 69 -12.09 1.19 -2.49
N ILE A 70 -11.20 1.91 -1.80
CA ILE A 70 -11.61 3.06 -0.98
C ILE A 70 -12.10 4.25 -1.79
N THR A 71 -11.76 4.35 -3.09
CA THR A 71 -12.26 5.43 -3.96
C THR A 71 -13.54 5.02 -4.69
N ILE A 72 -13.65 3.75 -5.09
CA ILE A 72 -14.81 3.23 -5.83
C ILE A 72 -16.08 3.21 -4.97
N ILE A 73 -15.98 2.70 -3.72
CA ILE A 73 -17.12 2.54 -2.81
C ILE A 73 -17.82 3.89 -2.54
N PRO A 74 -17.14 4.94 -2.04
CA PRO A 74 -17.80 6.21 -1.75
C PRO A 74 -18.27 6.92 -3.01
N PHE A 75 -17.54 6.79 -4.14
CA PHE A 75 -17.99 7.37 -5.41
C PHE A 75 -19.31 6.75 -5.86
N ASN A 76 -19.45 5.43 -5.80
CA ASN A 76 -20.71 4.74 -6.14
C ASN A 76 -21.86 5.13 -5.18
N ILE A 77 -21.59 5.14 -3.86
CA ILE A 77 -22.56 5.60 -2.86
C ILE A 77 -23.00 7.04 -3.14
N LEU A 78 -22.07 7.91 -3.53
CA LEU A 78 -22.37 9.31 -3.85
C LEU A 78 -23.27 9.40 -5.10
N VAL A 79 -23.00 8.63 -6.15
CA VAL A 79 -23.85 8.58 -7.35
C VAL A 79 -25.26 8.09 -7.01
N ILE A 80 -25.39 7.04 -6.20
CA ILE A 80 -26.70 6.52 -5.74
C ILE A 80 -27.42 7.58 -4.90
N SER A 81 -26.72 8.24 -3.96
CA SER A 81 -27.26 9.30 -3.12
C SER A 81 -27.79 10.48 -3.94
N VAL A 82 -26.99 10.95 -4.91
CA VAL A 82 -27.38 12.04 -5.83
C VAL A 82 -28.62 11.63 -6.64
N THR A 83 -28.67 10.39 -7.13
CA THR A 83 -29.83 9.87 -7.86
C THR A 83 -31.09 9.86 -6.99
N MET A 84 -30.99 9.36 -5.76
CA MET A 84 -32.08 9.31 -4.79
C MET A 84 -32.58 10.71 -4.42
N PHE A 85 -31.67 11.67 -4.27
CA PHE A 85 -31.98 13.07 -4.00
C PHE A 85 -32.75 13.73 -5.14
N PHE A 86 -32.30 13.53 -6.38
CA PHE A 86 -33.00 14.04 -7.56
C PHE A 86 -34.39 13.40 -7.73
N TYR A 87 -34.52 12.09 -7.46
CA TYR A 87 -35.82 11.42 -7.48
C TYR A 87 -36.79 12.02 -6.45
N SER A 88 -36.27 12.34 -5.25
CA SER A 88 -37.06 12.97 -4.19
C SER A 88 -37.51 14.38 -4.54
N LYS A 89 -36.63 15.19 -5.17
CA LYS A 89 -36.97 16.52 -5.71
C LYS A 89 -38.01 16.45 -6.85
N ALA A 90 -37.90 15.48 -7.75
CA ALA A 90 -38.87 15.27 -8.84
C ALA A 90 -40.23 14.79 -8.33
N ARG A 91 -40.26 14.02 -7.23
CA ARG A 91 -41.49 13.62 -6.54
C ARG A 91 -42.14 14.79 -5.81
N TRP A 92 -41.34 15.66 -5.19
CA TRP A 92 -41.87 16.82 -4.46
C TRP A 92 -42.58 17.81 -5.39
N ILE A 93 -41.97 18.14 -6.54
CA ILE A 93 -42.58 19.06 -7.52
C ILE A 93 -43.82 18.46 -8.25
N GLY A 94 -43.93 17.13 -8.32
CA GLY A 94 -45.06 16.44 -8.95
C GLY A 94 -46.28 16.27 -8.03
N ASN A 95 -46.09 16.35 -6.71
CA ASN A 95 -47.19 16.26 -5.76
C ASN A 95 -47.88 17.62 -5.55
N ASP A 96 -47.13 18.71 -5.70
CA ASP A 96 -47.63 20.08 -5.51
C ASP A 96 -48.29 20.68 -6.76
N THR A 97 -48.35 19.92 -7.87
CA THR A 97 -49.06 20.28 -9.11
C THR A 97 -50.42 19.56 -9.28
N VAL A 98 -50.87 18.80 -8.28
CA VAL A 98 -52.23 18.23 -8.24
C VAL A 98 -53.21 19.12 -7.46
N SER A 99 -53.01 20.43 -7.53
CA SER A 99 -54.06 21.41 -7.24
C SER A 99 -54.23 22.29 -8.48
N PRO A 100 -55.11 21.91 -9.43
CA PRO A 100 -55.50 22.80 -10.52
C PRO A 100 -56.43 23.87 -9.94
N ILE A 101 -55.87 24.83 -9.21
CA ILE A 101 -56.58 26.06 -8.85
C ILE A 101 -56.35 27.04 -9.99
N ILE A 102 -57.36 27.08 -10.85
CA ILE A 102 -57.90 28.24 -11.58
C ILE A 102 -56.94 29.43 -11.69
N GLY A 103 -56.43 29.65 -12.90
CA GLY A 103 -55.74 30.87 -13.31
C GLY A 103 -55.63 30.88 -14.83
N GLU A 104 -56.11 31.97 -15.43
CA GLU A 104 -56.32 32.29 -16.85
C GLU A 104 -55.58 31.46 -17.91
N HIS A 105 -56.37 31.08 -18.91
CA HIS A 105 -56.02 30.43 -20.17
C HIS A 105 -55.11 31.34 -21.04
N ASP A 106 -53.83 30.99 -21.20
CA ASP A 106 -52.94 31.59 -22.20
C ASP A 106 -52.64 30.55 -23.31
N PRO A 107 -52.88 30.82 -24.62
CA PRO A 107 -53.04 29.77 -25.63
C PRO A 107 -51.78 29.36 -26.39
N TYR A 108 -50.58 29.89 -26.06
CA TYR A 108 -49.42 29.74 -26.96
C TYR A 108 -48.29 28.84 -26.49
N ILE A 109 -48.31 28.29 -25.28
CA ILE A 109 -47.30 27.32 -24.82
C ILE A 109 -47.86 26.27 -23.85
N HIS A 110 -48.61 25.31 -24.38
CA HIS A 110 -49.00 24.11 -23.62
C HIS A 110 -47.83 23.12 -23.56
N VAL A 111 -46.77 23.44 -22.81
CA VAL A 111 -45.78 22.40 -22.43
C VAL A 111 -46.35 21.66 -21.24
N SER A 112 -46.90 20.47 -21.50
CA SER A 112 -47.45 19.61 -20.46
C SER A 112 -46.37 19.34 -19.42
N GLY A 113 -46.62 19.70 -18.15
CA GLY A 113 -45.68 19.45 -17.05
C GLY A 113 -45.25 17.98 -16.92
N ARG A 114 -46.02 17.07 -17.52
CA ARG A 114 -45.71 15.63 -17.61
C ARG A 114 -44.56 15.33 -18.58
N GLU A 115 -44.46 16.00 -19.71
CA GLU A 115 -43.36 15.79 -20.68
C GLU A 115 -42.04 16.33 -20.14
N LEU A 116 -42.08 17.49 -19.47
CA LEU A 116 -40.90 18.12 -18.89
C LEU A 116 -40.31 17.29 -17.74
N ASN A 117 -41.16 16.63 -16.95
CA ASN A 117 -40.72 15.75 -15.87
C ASN A 117 -40.19 14.42 -16.43
N HIS A 118 -40.79 13.90 -17.51
CA HIS A 118 -40.33 12.68 -18.18
C HIS A 118 -38.94 12.88 -18.82
N LEU A 119 -38.74 14.00 -19.52
CA LEU A 119 -37.45 14.40 -20.12
C LEU A 119 -36.37 14.56 -19.04
N ARG A 120 -36.66 15.25 -17.93
CA ARG A 120 -35.70 15.40 -16.82
C ARG A 120 -35.35 14.06 -16.18
N ALA A 121 -36.34 13.19 -15.96
CA ALA A 121 -36.09 11.86 -15.41
C ALA A 121 -35.20 11.02 -16.33
N THR A 122 -35.45 11.03 -17.64
CA THR A 122 -34.58 10.33 -18.62
C THR A 122 -33.17 10.92 -18.67
N THR A 123 -33.01 12.24 -18.65
CA THR A 123 -31.68 12.86 -18.68
C THR A 123 -30.86 12.51 -17.44
N ILE A 124 -31.48 12.50 -16.26
CA ILE A 124 -30.82 12.11 -15.01
C ILE A 124 -30.44 10.62 -15.02
N LEU A 125 -31.33 9.75 -15.49
CA LEU A 125 -31.02 8.31 -15.63
C LEU A 125 -29.86 8.07 -16.59
N MET A 126 -29.82 8.77 -17.73
CA MET A 126 -28.72 8.64 -18.70
C MET A 126 -27.38 9.08 -18.09
N ILE A 127 -27.35 10.21 -17.35
CA ILE A 127 -26.12 10.70 -16.69
C ILE A 127 -25.64 9.73 -15.60
N VAL A 128 -26.56 9.16 -14.83
CA VAL A 128 -26.24 8.18 -13.78
C VAL A 128 -25.67 6.89 -14.39
N VAL A 129 -26.29 6.36 -15.44
CA VAL A 129 -25.81 5.16 -16.14
C VAL A 129 -24.42 5.40 -16.74
N ILE A 130 -24.20 6.54 -17.38
CA ILE A 130 -22.90 6.92 -17.95
C ILE A 130 -21.84 7.08 -16.84
N SER A 131 -22.20 7.67 -15.71
CA SER A 131 -21.30 7.83 -14.55
C SER A 131 -20.90 6.48 -13.95
N ILE A 132 -21.85 5.55 -13.81
CA ILE A 132 -21.58 4.18 -13.34
C ILE A 132 -20.67 3.44 -14.32
N LEU A 133 -20.95 3.54 -15.62
CA LEU A 133 -20.14 2.88 -16.65
C LEU A 133 -18.71 3.44 -16.70
N ALA A 134 -18.55 4.76 -16.57
CA ALA A 134 -17.24 5.41 -16.48
C ALA A 134 -16.47 4.98 -15.22
N SER A 135 -17.16 4.84 -14.09
CA SER A 135 -16.55 4.36 -12.84
C SER A 135 -16.00 2.94 -13.01
N ILE A 136 -16.81 2.04 -13.57
CA ILE A 136 -16.41 0.65 -13.86
C ILE A 136 -15.21 0.59 -14.82
N ALA A 137 -15.20 1.44 -15.86
CA ALA A 137 -14.10 1.50 -16.81
C ALA A 137 -12.78 1.92 -16.14
N MET A 138 -12.81 2.88 -15.21
CA MET A 138 -11.61 3.26 -14.45
C MET A 138 -11.08 2.10 -13.59
N VAL A 139 -11.96 1.34 -12.93
CA VAL A 139 -11.55 0.17 -12.14
C VAL A 139 -10.80 -0.84 -13.00
N TRP A 140 -11.31 -1.12 -14.20
CA TRP A 140 -10.71 -2.09 -15.10
C TRP A 140 -9.29 -1.69 -15.53
N HIS A 141 -9.07 -0.40 -15.79
CA HIS A 141 -7.76 0.14 -16.13
C HIS A 141 -6.74 -0.01 -14.99
N ILE A 142 -7.18 0.20 -13.75
CA ILE A 142 -6.34 0.07 -12.54
C ILE A 142 -6.02 -1.41 -12.25
N LEU A 143 -6.99 -2.31 -12.43
CA LEU A 143 -6.80 -3.75 -12.24
C LEU A 143 -5.82 -4.35 -13.26
N ILE A 144 -5.88 -3.92 -14.52
CA ILE A 144 -4.93 -4.38 -15.55
C ILE A 144 -3.51 -3.92 -15.18
N ALA A 145 -3.32 -2.65 -14.81
CA ALA A 145 -2.00 -2.12 -14.43
C ALA A 145 -1.39 -2.87 -13.23
N THR A 146 -2.21 -3.15 -12.20
CA THR A 146 -1.76 -3.91 -11.01
C THR A 146 -1.50 -5.39 -11.32
N SER A 147 -2.25 -5.99 -12.25
CA SER A 147 -2.02 -7.37 -12.68
C SER A 147 -0.68 -7.54 -13.42
N VAL A 148 -0.31 -6.58 -14.28
CA VAL A 148 0.98 -6.60 -15.01
C VAL A 148 2.16 -6.47 -14.04
N LEU A 149 2.08 -5.56 -13.07
CA LEU A 149 3.11 -5.41 -12.03
C LEU A 149 3.29 -6.72 -11.24
N LYS A 150 2.18 -7.41 -10.93
CA LYS A 150 2.20 -8.68 -10.21
C LYS A 150 2.88 -9.80 -11.01
N VAL A 151 2.67 -9.84 -12.34
CA VAL A 151 3.35 -10.81 -13.22
C VAL A 151 4.84 -10.50 -13.32
N ALA A 152 5.22 -9.23 -13.47
CA ALA A 152 6.62 -8.81 -13.52
C ALA A 152 7.38 -9.16 -12.23
N ALA A 153 6.77 -8.91 -11.06
CA ALA A 153 7.34 -9.27 -9.77
C ALA A 153 7.52 -10.79 -9.60
N LYS A 154 6.59 -11.60 -10.13
CA LYS A 154 6.71 -13.07 -10.10
C LYS A 154 7.87 -13.56 -10.97
N ALA A 155 8.02 -13.01 -12.18
CA ALA A 155 9.12 -13.39 -13.08
C ALA A 155 10.50 -13.09 -12.48
N ILE A 156 10.65 -12.00 -11.72
CA ILE A 156 11.92 -11.65 -11.05
C ILE A 156 12.21 -12.57 -9.84
N GLY A 157 11.19 -13.14 -9.19
CA GLY A 157 11.37 -14.06 -8.07
C GLY A 157 11.61 -15.52 -8.46
N GLU A 158 11.45 -15.86 -9.74
CA GLU A 158 11.58 -17.23 -10.27
C GLU A 158 12.94 -17.48 -10.97
N VAL A 159 13.75 -16.42 -11.16
CA VAL A 159 15.14 -16.50 -11.64
C VAL A 159 16.13 -16.69 -10.49
#